data_AF-A0A953RUA8-F1
#
_entry.id   AF-A0A953RUA8-F1
#
_cell.length_a   1.000
_cell.length_b   1.000
_cell.length_c   1.000
_cell.angle_alpha   90.00
_cell.angle_beta   90.00
_cell.angle_gamma   90.00
#
_symmetry.space_group_name_H-M   'P 1'
#
loop_
_entity.id
_entity.type
_entity.pdbx_description
1 polymer ?
#
loop_
_entity_poly.entity_id
_entity_poly.type
_entity_poly.pdbx_seq_one_letter_code
_entity_poly.pdbx_strand_id
1 'polypeptide(L)' 'MYSIVWLAFCACIACLALTPLCRTAFRRWEMVDRPDRTRKLHPNAVPRVGGIPIVLSFAIALATLAILPLRGGA' A
#
# COMPACT_ATOMS: atom_id res chain seq x y z
N MET A 1 16.83 -1.85 -17.43
CA MET A 1 16.33 -0.59 -16.81
C MET A 1 14.81 -0.51 -16.81
N TYR A 2 14.11 -0.97 -17.87
CA TYR A 2 12.65 -0.94 -17.95
C TYR A 2 11.91 -1.82 -16.92
N SER A 3 12.50 -2.92 -16.46
CA SER A 3 11.92 -3.77 -15.40
C SER A 3 11.75 -3.03 -14.06
N ILE A 4 12.70 -2.17 -13.70
CA ILE A 4 12.63 -1.37 -12.45
C ILE A 4 11.53 -0.31 -12.58
N VAL A 5 11.46 0.38 -13.73
CA VAL A 5 10.40 1.36 -14.01
C VAL A 5 9.02 0.70 -13.96
N TRP A 6 8.90 -0.50 -14.54
CA TRP A 6 7.68 -1.29 -14.50
C TRP A 6 7.27 -1.65 -13.07
N LEU A 7 8.20 -2.18 -12.26
CA LEU A 7 7.95 -2.49 -10.85
C LEU A 7 7.47 -1.25 -10.07
N ALA A 8 8.15 -0.12 -10.24
CA ALA A 8 7.80 1.12 -9.56
C ALA A 8 6.40 1.61 -9.97
N PHE A 9 6.08 1.55 -11.26
CA PHE A 9 4.78 1.95 -11.79
C PHE A 9 3.65 1.05 -11.26
N CYS A 10 3.82 -0.27 -11.33
CA CYS A 10 2.84 -1.22 -10.81
C CYS A 10 2.64 -1.06 -9.30
N ALA A 11 3.73 -0.96 -8.52
CA ALA A 11 3.64 -0.76 -7.09
C ALA A 11 2.93 0.57 -6.73
N CYS A 12 3.20 1.64 -7.48
CA CYS A 12 2.56 2.94 -7.30
C CYS A 12 1.04 2.85 -7.53
N ILE A 13 0.61 2.29 -8.67
CA ILE A 13 -0.82 2.15 -9.00
C ILE A 13 -1.52 1.23 -7.99
N ALA A 14 -0.91 0.09 -7.67
CA ALA A 14 -1.47 -0.85 -6.70
C ALA A 14 -1.62 -0.18 -5.32
N CYS A 15 -0.64 0.60 -4.87
CA CYS A 15 -0.68 1.25 -3.57
C CYS A 15 -1.74 2.37 -3.53
N LEU A 16 -1.86 3.14 -4.60
CA LEU A 16 -2.89 4.18 -4.74
C LEU A 16 -4.30 3.58 -4.67
N ALA A 17 -4.51 2.41 -5.26
CA ALA A 17 -5.78 1.70 -5.21
C ALA A 17 -6.02 1.02 -3.85
N LEU A 18 -5.04 0.30 -3.31
CA LEU A 18 -5.19 -0.49 -2.09
C LEU A 18 -5.32 0.37 -0.83
N THR A 19 -4.68 1.53 -0.78
CA THR A 19 -4.72 2.42 0.40
C THR A 19 -6.15 2.84 0.81
N PRO A 20 -7.01 3.36 -0.08
CA PRO A 20 -8.40 3.68 0.28
C PRO A 20 -9.26 2.44 0.60
N LEU A 21 -9.00 1.29 -0.05
CA LEU A 21 -9.68 0.03 0.26
C LEU A 21 -9.36 -0.44 1.68
N CYS A 22 -8.07 -0.55 2.00
CA CYS A 22 -7.57 -0.90 3.32
C CYS A 22 -8.07 0.09 4.40
N ARG A 23 -8.04 1.39 4.12
CA ARG A 23 -8.58 2.42 5.02
C ARG A 23 -10.04 2.16 5.37
N THR A 24 -10.86 1.78 4.38
CA THR A 24 -12.28 1.52 4.59
C THR A 24 -12.50 0.23 5.37
N ALA A 25 -11.77 -0.84 5.06
CA ALA A 25 -11.83 -2.11 5.77
C ALA A 25 -11.42 -1.96 7.26
N PHE A 26 -10.28 -1.32 7.53
CA PHE A 26 -9.79 -1.16 8.91
C PHE A 26 -10.65 -0.25 9.77
N ARG A 27 -11.35 0.72 9.16
CA ARG A 27 -12.38 1.49 9.86
C ARG A 27 -13.57 0.62 10.25
N ARG A 28 -14.01 -0.28 9.38
CA ARG A 28 -15.11 -1.22 9.67
C ARG A 28 -14.74 -2.22 10.75
N TRP A 29 -13.47 -2.62 10.84
CA TRP A 29 -12.96 -3.53 11.87
C TRP A 29 -12.51 -2.84 13.16
N GLU A 30 -12.77 -1.54 13.32
CA GLU A 30 -12.30 -0.73 14.47
C GLU A 30 -10.77 -0.81 14.73
N MET A 31 -9.97 -1.19 13.72
CA MET A 31 -8.50 -1.22 13.78
C MET A 31 -7.91 0.18 13.59
N VAL A 32 -8.44 1.13 14.37
CA VAL A 32 -8.14 2.55 14.26
C VAL A 32 -7.52 3.06 15.54
N ASP A 33 -6.63 4.03 15.39
CA ASP A 33 -6.09 4.81 16.49
C ASP A 33 -7.04 5.95 16.81
N ARG A 34 -7.61 5.93 18.03
CA ARG A 34 -8.47 7.01 18.52
C ARG A 34 -7.57 8.12 19.10
N PRO A 35 -7.89 9.39 18.84
CA PRO A 35 -7.12 10.51 19.37
C PRO A 35 -7.21 10.55 20.90
N ASP A 36 -6.06 10.64 21.56
CA ASP A 36 -5.91 10.69 23.02
C ASP A 36 -5.83 12.13 23.57
N ARG A 37 -5.87 13.14 22.68
CA ARG A 37 -5.76 14.59 22.98
C ARG A 37 -4.49 15.02 23.71
N THR A 38 -3.58 14.10 24.01
CA THR A 38 -2.27 14.37 24.61
C THR A 38 -1.19 14.41 23.55
N ARG A 39 -1.16 13.40 22.67
CA ARG A 39 -0.16 13.28 21.59
C ARG A 39 -0.79 13.19 20.20
N LYS A 40 -2.01 12.66 20.10
CA LYS A 40 -2.75 12.47 18.85
C LYS A 40 -3.82 13.54 18.71
N LEU A 41 -3.44 14.65 18.10
CA LEU A 41 -4.30 15.82 17.91
C LEU A 41 -5.21 15.71 16.66
N HIS A 42 -5.21 14.55 15.98
CA HIS A 42 -6.02 14.35 14.78
C HIS A 42 -7.51 14.38 15.14
N PRO A 43 -8.35 15.07 14.36
CA PRO A 43 -9.78 15.16 14.66
C PRO A 43 -10.52 13.82 14.47
N ASN A 44 -9.97 12.91 13.69
CA ASN A 44 -10.61 11.65 13.31
C ASN A 44 -9.70 10.46 13.61
N ALA A 45 -10.31 9.30 13.87
CA ALA A 45 -9.58 8.06 14.07
C ALA A 45 -8.83 7.64 12.79
N VAL A 46 -7.56 7.26 12.95
CA VAL A 46 -6.63 6.94 11.85
C VAL A 46 -6.35 5.43 11.82
N PRO A 47 -6.48 4.72 10.69
CA PRO A 47 -6.15 3.30 10.62
C PRO A 47 -4.69 3.03 11.00
N ARG A 48 -4.45 2.01 11.84
CA ARG A 48 -3.09 1.69 12.32
C ARG A 48 -2.27 0.83 11.35
N VAL A 49 -2.89 0.29 10.31
CA VAL A 49 -2.33 -0.81 9.52
C VAL A 49 -1.94 -0.38 8.11
N GLY A 50 -1.19 0.72 8.00
CA GLY A 50 -0.71 1.26 6.72
C GLY A 50 0.32 0.37 5.99
N GLY A 51 0.96 -0.57 6.69
CA GLY A 51 1.93 -1.49 6.09
C GLY A 51 1.31 -2.54 5.16
N ILE A 52 0.05 -2.92 5.38
CA ILE A 52 -0.64 -3.93 4.55
C ILE A 52 -0.73 -3.51 3.07
N PRO A 53 -1.27 -2.33 2.72
CA PRO A 53 -1.33 -1.92 1.31
C PRO A 53 0.07 -1.81 0.68
N ILE A 54 1.11 -1.47 1.44
CA ILE A 54 2.49 -1.42 0.95
C ILE A 54 2.98 -2.82 0.57
N VAL A 55 2.90 -3.78 1.49
CA VAL A 55 3.36 -5.16 1.25
C VAL A 55 2.59 -5.81 0.10
N LEU A 56 1.26 -5.61 0.06
CA LEU A 56 0.42 -6.11 -1.04
C LEU A 56 0.82 -5.50 -2.39
N SER A 57 1.12 -4.20 -2.44
CA SER A 57 1.54 -3.54 -3.67
C SER A 57 2.89 -4.04 -4.17
N PHE A 58 3.83 -4.30 -3.26
CA PHE A 58 5.10 -4.94 -3.60
C PHE A 58 4.90 -6.37 -4.11
N ALA A 59 4.07 -7.17 -3.45
CA ALA A 59 3.77 -8.53 -3.87
C ALA A 59 3.15 -8.55 -5.28
N ILE A 60 2.21 -7.63 -5.56
CA ILE A 60 1.61 -7.48 -6.90
C ILE A 60 2.66 -7.10 -7.93
N ALA A 61 3.50 -6.08 -7.66
CA ALA A 61 4.54 -5.66 -8.60
C ALA A 61 5.52 -6.81 -8.91
N LEU A 62 6.00 -7.54 -7.89
CA LEU A 62 6.87 -8.69 -8.07
C LEU A 62 6.18 -9.83 -8.82
N ALA A 63 4.91 -10.11 -8.55
CA ALA A 63 4.13 -11.09 -9.29
C ALA A 63 4.03 -10.73 -10.78
N THR A 64 3.82 -9.45 -11.12
CA THR A 64 3.81 -9.04 -12.53
C THR A 64 5.16 -9.24 -13.20
N LEU A 65 6.28 -8.98 -12.50
CA LEU A 65 7.62 -9.23 -13.05
C LEU A 65 7.90 -10.73 -13.21
N ALA A 66 7.40 -11.58 -12.32
CA ALA A 66 7.58 -13.03 -12.40
C ALA A 66 6.80 -13.65 -13.57
N ILE A 67 5.65 -13.07 -13.94
CA ILE A 67 4.76 -13.59 -15.00
C ILE A 67 5.13 -13.00 -16.36
N LEU A 68 5.51 -11.72 -16.43
CA LEU A 68 5.84 -11.07 -17.69
C LEU A 68 7.32 -11.31 -18.05
N PRO A 69 7.66 -11.46 -19.34
CA PRO A 69 9.04 -11.69 -19.81
C PRO A 69 9.88 -10.40 -19.79
N LEU A 70 9.80 -9.60 -18.73
CA LEU A 70 10.54 -8.36 -18.57
C LEU A 70 11.97 -8.66 -18.10
N ARG A 71 12.95 -8.37 -18.94
CA ARG A 71 14.37 -8.56 -18.61
C ARG A 71 14.97 -7.34 -17.91
N GLY A 72 16.00 -7.57 -17.10
CA GLY A 72 16.92 -6.53 -16.66
C GLY A 72 17.67 -5.93 -17.86
N GLY A 73 18.16 -4.71 -17.71
CA GLY A 73 19.12 -4.19 -18.71
C GLY A 73 20.38 -5.04 -18.65
N ALA A 74 20.94 -5.38 -19.81
CA ALA A 74 22.23 -6.06 -19.93
C ALA A 74 23.33 -5.26 -19.25
#